data_AF-A0A936RPM0-F1
#
_entry.id   AF-A0A936RPM0-F1
#
_cell.length_a   1.000
_cell.length_b   1.000
_cell.length_c   1.000
_cell.angle_alpha   90.00
_cell.angle_beta   90.00
_cell.angle_gamma   90.00
#
_symmetry.space_group_name_H-M   'P 1'
#
loop_
_entity.id
_entity.type
_entity.pdbx_description
1 polymer ?
#
loop_
_entity_poly.entity_id
_entity_poly.type
_entity_poly.pdbx_seq_one_letter_code
_entity_poly.pdbx_strand_id
1 'polypeptide(L)'
;MTPEMQQRMQSRMQARLDQMANRLEIKASQQDAWQAYVKTHKEMFDGGMKPAPKDADAATIARHRADMAAKMATKLAIHADATAKLQSALTPEQAKTLADMTRQPMGGRHGRHGGRGEQGPRGQMGGMGGMGGGMGGMR
;
A
#
# COMPACT_ATOMS: atom_id res chain seq x y z
N MET A 1 16.56 0.83 6.81
CA MET A 1 15.64 1.94 7.09
C MET A 1 16.34 2.86 8.08
N THR A 2 16.36 4.17 7.86
CA THR A 2 16.95 5.10 8.83
C THR A 2 15.99 5.28 10.00
N PRO A 3 16.47 5.68 11.20
CA PRO A 3 15.61 5.98 12.34
C PRO A 3 14.48 6.97 12.00
N GLU A 4 14.79 8.00 11.21
CA GLU A 4 13.81 9.00 10.74
C GLU A 4 12.70 8.40 9.88
N MET A 5 13.06 7.49 8.95
CA MET A 5 12.07 6.79 8.12
C MET A 5 11.17 5.89 8.97
N GLN A 6 11.75 5.20 9.96
CA GLN A 6 11.01 4.34 10.87
C GLN A 6 10.03 5.16 11.73
N GLN A 7 10.48 6.27 12.30
CA GLN A 7 9.64 7.18 13.07
C GLN A 7 8.50 7.76 12.23
N ARG A 8 8.79 8.20 10.99
CA ARG A 8 7.77 8.71 10.07
C ARG A 8 6.72 7.64 9.72
N MET A 9 7.12 6.39 9.54
CA MET A 9 6.17 5.28 9.33
C MET A 9 5.30 5.03 10.56
N GLN A 10 5.90 5.01 11.76
CA GLN A 10 5.16 4.84 13.01
C GLN A 10 4.15 5.96 13.23
N SER A 11 4.53 7.23 13.03
CA SER A 11 3.62 8.37 13.18
C SER A 11 2.45 8.32 12.18
N ARG A 12 2.71 7.94 10.93
CA ARG A 12 1.64 7.77 9.92
C ARG A 12 0.69 6.64 10.28
N MET A 13 1.22 5.53 10.78
CA MET A 13 0.42 4.40 11.22
C MET A 13 -0.45 4.77 12.42
N GLN A 14 0.12 5.45 13.41
CA GLN A 14 -0.61 5.92 14.58
C GLN A 14 -1.73 6.88 14.18
N ALA A 15 -1.44 7.89 13.34
CA ALA A 15 -2.45 8.83 12.85
C ALA A 15 -3.61 8.13 12.11
N ARG A 16 -3.31 7.06 11.35
CA ARG A 16 -4.35 6.24 10.70
C ARG A 16 -5.22 5.52 11.73
N LEU A 17 -4.61 4.92 12.75
CA LEU A 17 -5.34 4.22 13.81
C LEU A 17 -6.20 5.20 14.62
N ASP A 18 -5.69 6.38 14.93
CA ASP A 18 -6.44 7.43 15.63
C ASP A 18 -7.64 7.90 14.78
N GLN A 19 -7.45 8.09 13.46
CA GLN A 19 -8.54 8.42 12.55
C GLN A 19 -9.61 7.32 12.50
N MET A 20 -9.20 6.05 12.50
CA MET A 20 -10.13 4.92 12.53
C MET A 20 -10.91 4.88 13.86
N ALA A 21 -10.22 5.05 14.99
CA ALA A 21 -10.87 5.08 16.31
C ALA A 21 -11.92 6.20 16.40
N ASN A 22 -11.58 7.39 15.89
CA ASN A 22 -12.49 8.54 15.87
C ASN A 22 -13.71 8.28 14.98
N ARG A 23 -13.52 7.70 13.79
CA ARG A 23 -14.64 7.38 12.88
C ARG A 23 -15.53 6.26 13.40
N LEU A 24 -14.96 5.32 14.13
CA LEU A 24 -15.71 4.25 14.78
C LEU A 24 -16.33 4.70 16.09
N GLU A 25 -15.99 5.89 16.62
CA GLU A 25 -16.44 6.36 17.92
C GLU A 25 -16.27 5.29 19.01
N ILE A 26 -15.05 4.73 19.11
CA ILE A 26 -14.75 3.63 20.04
C ILE A 26 -15.11 4.04 21.47
N LYS A 27 -15.98 3.26 22.11
CA LYS A 27 -16.41 3.47 23.49
C LYS A 27 -15.50 2.74 24.48
N ALA A 28 -15.60 3.11 25.76
CA ALA A 28 -14.83 2.46 26.83
C ALA A 28 -15.01 0.93 26.86
N SER A 29 -16.23 0.43 26.65
CA SER A 29 -16.53 -1.01 26.59
C SER A 29 -15.90 -1.74 25.40
N GLN A 30 -15.44 -1.01 24.38
CA GLN A 30 -14.85 -1.53 23.14
C GLN A 30 -13.32 -1.39 23.13
N GLN A 31 -12.75 -0.71 24.13
CA GLN A 31 -11.35 -0.32 24.15
C GLN A 31 -10.42 -1.54 24.15
N ASP A 32 -10.75 -2.59 24.88
CA ASP A 32 -9.92 -3.80 24.93
C ASP A 32 -9.82 -4.48 23.55
N ALA A 33 -10.95 -4.61 22.86
CA ALA A 33 -10.99 -5.18 21.51
C ALA A 33 -10.26 -4.27 20.49
N TRP A 34 -10.40 -2.95 20.64
CA TRP A 34 -9.68 -1.98 19.83
C TRP A 34 -8.16 -2.05 20.02
N GLN A 35 -7.68 -2.15 21.27
CA GLN A 35 -6.25 -2.26 21.56
C GLN A 35 -5.66 -3.57 21.04
N ALA A 36 -6.41 -4.68 21.12
CA ALA A 36 -5.98 -5.95 20.53
C ALA A 36 -5.81 -5.83 19.01
N TYR A 37 -6.77 -5.19 18.32
CA TYR A 37 -6.66 -4.88 16.89
C TYR A 37 -5.44 -4.00 16.59
N VAL A 38 -5.27 -2.88 17.31
CA VAL A 38 -4.14 -1.95 17.14
C VAL A 38 -2.80 -2.65 17.30
N LYS A 39 -2.66 -3.52 18.31
CA LYS A 39 -1.44 -4.29 18.56
C LYS A 39 -1.08 -5.17 17.35
N THR A 40 -2.02 -5.99 16.89
CA THR A 40 -1.77 -6.86 15.73
C THR A 40 -1.48 -6.07 14.46
N HIS A 41 -2.15 -4.92 14.29
CA HIS A 41 -1.91 -4.02 13.17
C HIS A 41 -0.50 -3.44 13.19
N LYS A 42 0.01 -3.04 14.37
CA LYS A 42 1.39 -2.59 14.56
C LYS A 42 2.39 -3.70 14.26
N GLU A 43 2.18 -4.89 14.81
CA GLU A 43 3.05 -6.06 14.65
C GLU A 43 3.14 -6.57 13.20
N MET A 44 2.11 -6.33 12.37
CA MET A 44 2.21 -6.58 10.92
C MET A 44 3.34 -5.80 10.27
N PHE A 45 3.54 -4.54 10.68
CA PHE A 45 4.56 -3.64 10.13
C PHE A 45 5.84 -3.58 10.94
N ASP A 46 5.83 -4.15 12.14
CA ASP A 46 7.01 -4.22 12.99
C ASP A 46 7.91 -5.41 12.62
N GLY A 47 9.22 -5.19 12.69
CA GLY A 47 10.24 -6.15 12.27
C GLY A 47 10.46 -6.14 10.76
N GLY A 48 11.29 -5.19 10.31
CA GLY A 48 11.78 -5.11 8.93
C GLY A 48 12.28 -6.48 8.48
N MET A 49 11.60 -7.02 7.48
CA MET A 49 11.95 -8.28 6.85
C MET A 49 13.36 -8.19 6.27
N LYS A 50 14.30 -8.96 6.84
CA LYS A 50 15.70 -8.97 6.36
C LYS A 50 15.71 -9.47 4.92
N PRO A 51 16.33 -8.74 3.97
CA PRO A 51 16.43 -9.22 2.60
C PRO A 51 17.30 -10.48 2.52
N ALA A 52 17.09 -11.28 1.48
CA ALA A 52 18.00 -12.35 1.12
C ALA A 52 19.43 -11.80 0.88
N PRO A 53 20.48 -12.61 1.09
CA PRO A 53 21.85 -12.24 0.72
C PRO A 53 21.93 -11.82 -0.75
N LYS A 54 22.77 -10.83 -1.06
CA LYS A 54 22.86 -10.25 -2.42
C LYS A 54 23.42 -11.23 -3.46
N ASP A 55 24.18 -12.21 -2.99
CA ASP A 55 24.89 -13.26 -3.73
C ASP A 55 24.19 -14.62 -3.68
N ALA A 56 22.98 -14.68 -3.11
CA ALA A 56 22.21 -15.92 -3.03
C ALA A 56 21.78 -16.43 -4.42
N ASP A 57 21.85 -17.75 -4.61
CA ASP A 57 21.31 -18.39 -5.82
C ASP A 57 19.78 -18.30 -5.90
N ALA A 58 19.23 -18.61 -7.08
CA ALA A 58 17.79 -18.51 -7.33
C ALA A 58 16.97 -19.40 -6.38
N ALA A 59 17.47 -20.59 -6.03
CA ALA A 59 16.79 -21.52 -5.13
C ALA A 59 16.70 -20.96 -3.69
N THR A 60 17.77 -20.35 -3.21
CA THR A 60 17.85 -19.72 -1.89
C THR A 60 16.96 -18.50 -1.81
N ILE A 61 16.92 -17.68 -2.87
CA ILE A 61 15.99 -16.54 -2.97
C ILE A 61 14.53 -17.03 -2.92
N ALA A 62 14.21 -18.10 -3.66
CA ALA A 62 12.86 -18.66 -3.67
C ALA A 62 12.43 -19.19 -2.29
N ARG A 63 13.30 -19.94 -1.61
CA ARG A 63 13.05 -20.42 -0.23
C ARG A 63 12.85 -19.26 0.74
N HIS A 64 13.72 -18.25 0.67
CA HIS A 64 13.58 -17.06 1.51
C HIS A 64 12.23 -16.36 1.30
N ARG A 65 11.77 -16.20 0.04
CA ARG A 65 10.45 -15.63 -0.26
C ARG A 65 9.32 -16.48 0.29
N ALA A 66 9.42 -17.81 0.21
CA ALA A 66 8.44 -18.73 0.78
C ALA A 66 8.34 -18.58 2.30
N ASP A 67 9.48 -18.54 3.01
CA ASP A 67 9.51 -18.35 4.46
C ASP A 67 8.89 -17.01 4.88
N MET A 68 9.12 -15.95 4.09
CA MET A 68 8.54 -14.64 4.33
C MET A 68 7.04 -14.63 4.08
N ALA A 69 6.58 -15.29 3.03
CA ALA A 69 5.15 -15.47 2.78
C ALA A 69 4.47 -16.25 3.92
N ALA A 70 5.09 -17.32 4.41
CA ALA A 70 4.58 -18.10 5.55
C ALA A 70 4.48 -17.24 6.82
N LYS A 71 5.50 -16.44 7.13
CA LYS A 71 5.47 -15.50 8.27
C LYS A 71 4.37 -14.45 8.12
N MET A 72 4.19 -13.90 6.91
CA MET A 72 3.11 -12.96 6.65
C MET A 72 1.74 -13.60 6.80
N ALA A 73 1.56 -14.85 6.33
CA ALA A 73 0.31 -15.58 6.47
C ALA A 73 -0.06 -15.76 7.95
N THR A 74 0.89 -16.12 8.81
CA THR A 74 0.67 -16.20 10.27
C THR A 74 0.26 -14.85 10.86
N LYS A 75 0.95 -13.77 10.50
CA LYS A 75 0.58 -12.41 10.98
C LYS A 75 -0.82 -12.00 10.51
N LEU A 76 -1.18 -12.33 9.27
CA LEU A 76 -2.50 -12.04 8.71
C LEU A 76 -3.60 -12.83 9.43
N ALA A 77 -3.36 -14.10 9.78
CA ALA A 77 -4.30 -14.90 10.55
C ALA A 77 -4.56 -14.28 11.94
N ILE A 78 -3.50 -13.91 12.66
CA ILE A 78 -3.60 -13.24 13.96
C ILE A 78 -4.37 -11.91 13.84
N HIS A 79 -4.11 -11.13 12.78
CA HIS A 79 -4.82 -9.88 12.53
C HIS A 79 -6.29 -10.11 12.18
N ALA A 80 -6.62 -11.16 11.43
CA ALA A 80 -7.98 -11.54 11.10
C ALA A 80 -8.78 -11.89 12.37
N ASP A 81 -8.19 -12.65 13.30
CA ASP A 81 -8.81 -12.98 14.58
C ASP A 81 -9.07 -11.73 15.43
N ALA A 82 -8.10 -10.82 15.51
CA ALA A 82 -8.28 -9.55 16.22
C ALA A 82 -9.37 -8.66 15.56
N THR A 83 -9.45 -8.68 14.23
CA THR A 83 -10.50 -7.98 13.47
C THR A 83 -11.88 -8.57 13.75
N ALA A 84 -12.01 -9.90 13.80
CA ALA A 84 -13.27 -10.57 14.13
C ALA A 84 -13.73 -10.27 15.57
N LYS A 85 -12.79 -10.22 16.53
CA LYS A 85 -13.07 -9.80 17.91
C LYS A 85 -13.53 -8.35 17.98
N LEU A 86 -12.86 -7.44 17.27
CA LEU A 86 -13.28 -6.04 17.18
C LEU A 86 -14.69 -5.94 16.58
N GLN A 87 -14.93 -6.56 15.43
CA GLN A 87 -16.23 -6.57 14.75
C GLN A 87 -17.37 -7.03 15.68
N SER A 88 -17.13 -8.04 16.52
CA SER A 88 -18.12 -8.57 17.46
C SER A 88 -18.42 -7.62 18.64
N ALA A 89 -17.49 -6.72 18.99
CA ALA A 89 -17.66 -5.73 20.04
C ALA A 89 -18.30 -4.41 19.53
N LEU A 90 -18.33 -4.20 18.22
CA LEU A 90 -18.88 -3.01 17.58
C LEU A 90 -20.41 -3.10 17.44
N THR A 91 -21.07 -1.95 17.42
CA THR A 91 -22.48 -1.88 16.99
C THR A 91 -22.59 -2.18 15.49
N PRO A 92 -23.78 -2.56 14.98
CA PRO A 92 -23.96 -2.81 13.54
C PRO A 92 -23.51 -1.64 12.63
N GLU A 93 -23.72 -0.41 13.08
CA GLU A 93 -23.31 0.79 12.35
C GLU A 93 -21.78 0.97 12.33
N GLN A 94 -21.13 0.81 13.48
CA GLN A 94 -19.67 0.86 13.58
C GLN A 94 -19.01 -0.28 12.78
N ALA A 95 -19.58 -1.48 12.83
CA ALA A 95 -19.16 -2.65 12.08
C ALA A 95 -19.23 -2.43 10.55
N LYS A 96 -20.26 -1.72 10.08
CA LYS A 96 -20.37 -1.28 8.69
C LYS A 96 -19.28 -0.28 8.34
N THR A 97 -19.06 0.72 9.19
CA THR A 97 -17.98 1.71 9.02
C THR A 97 -16.61 1.04 8.97
N LEU A 98 -16.35 0.03 9.81
CA LEU A 98 -15.12 -0.77 9.76
C LEU A 98 -14.97 -1.49 8.41
N ALA A 99 -16.03 -2.14 7.93
CA ALA A 99 -16.01 -2.84 6.65
C ALA A 99 -15.76 -1.88 5.46
N ASP A 100 -16.38 -0.71 5.45
CA ASP A 100 -16.20 0.30 4.41
C ASP A 100 -14.76 0.86 4.40
N MET A 101 -14.18 1.11 5.57
CA MET A 101 -12.78 1.52 5.72
C MET A 101 -11.77 0.45 5.28
N THR A 102 -12.14 -0.83 5.35
CA THR A 102 -11.31 -1.95 4.90
C THR A 102 -11.43 -2.19 3.39
N ARG A 103 -12.62 -1.99 2.81
CA ARG A 103 -12.87 -2.17 1.36
C ARG A 103 -12.22 -1.09 0.51
N GLN A 104 -12.31 0.17 0.93
CA GLN A 104 -11.50 1.24 0.33
C GLN A 104 -10.17 1.28 1.07
N PRO A 105 -9.04 0.82 0.48
CA PRO A 105 -7.76 1.28 0.99
C PRO A 105 -7.81 2.81 1.00
N MET A 106 -7.70 3.42 2.18
CA MET A 106 -7.65 4.88 2.38
C MET A 106 -6.35 5.41 1.75
N GLY A 107 -6.35 5.43 0.41
CA GLY A 107 -5.19 5.47 -0.48
C GLY A 107 -5.52 5.03 -1.93
N GLY A 108 -6.74 4.58 -2.20
CA GLY A 108 -7.27 4.24 -3.53
C GLY A 108 -7.51 5.44 -4.44
N ARG A 109 -6.46 6.24 -4.67
CA ARG A 109 -6.36 7.13 -5.84
C ARG A 109 -5.00 6.95 -6.54
N HIS A 110 -4.54 5.71 -6.61
CA HIS A 110 -3.39 5.31 -7.43
C HIS A 110 -3.81 4.40 -8.59
N GLY A 111 -4.90 4.77 -9.27
CA GLY A 111 -5.24 4.24 -10.58
C GLY A 111 -4.98 5.27 -11.68
N ARG A 112 -3.70 5.55 -12.04
CA ARG A 112 -3.37 6.10 -13.38
C ARG A 112 -1.90 6.10 -13.84
N HIS A 113 -1.06 5.16 -13.41
CA HIS A 113 0.23 4.95 -14.08
C HIS A 113 0.48 3.47 -14.38
N GLY A 114 -0.32 2.95 -15.31
CA GLY A 114 -0.01 1.73 -16.05
C GLY A 114 -0.28 1.97 -17.52
N GLY A 115 0.74 1.75 -18.38
CA GLY A 115 0.56 1.65 -19.82
C GLY A 115 1.23 2.74 -20.67
N ARG A 116 2.54 2.62 -20.90
CA ARG A 116 3.15 2.86 -22.22
C ARG A 116 4.24 1.83 -22.45
N GLY A 117 3.81 0.59 -22.60
CA GLY A 117 4.55 -0.41 -23.38
C GLY A 117 3.65 -0.78 -24.55
N GLU A 118 3.87 -0.15 -25.70
CA GLU A 118 3.34 -0.62 -26.98
C GLU A 118 4.38 -0.33 -28.06
N GLN A 119 4.79 -1.42 -28.69
CA GLN A 119 5.62 -1.49 -29.87
C GLN A 119 4.86 -0.85 -31.05
N GLY A 120 5.58 -0.25 -32.01
CA GLY A 120 5.00 0.52 -33.13
C GLY A 120 4.10 -0.29 -34.09
N PRO A 121 3.52 0.39 -35.10
CA PRO A 121 4.04 0.23 -36.45
C PRO A 121 4.05 1.52 -37.29
N ARG A 122 4.80 1.47 -38.40
CA ARG A 122 4.86 2.43 -39.53
C ARG A 122 3.50 3.09 -39.89
N GLY A 123 3.53 4.38 -40.27
CA GLY A 123 2.77 4.87 -41.43
C GLY A 123 2.14 6.27 -41.38
N GLN A 124 2.43 7.06 -42.42
CA GLN A 124 1.65 8.14 -43.07
C GLN A 124 1.61 9.58 -42.49
N MET A 125 2.25 10.47 -43.26
CA MET A 125 1.81 11.76 -43.82
C MET A 125 0.91 12.74 -43.02
N GLY A 126 1.34 14.02 -43.02
CA GLY A 126 0.42 15.17 -43.09
C GLY A 126 0.92 16.41 -42.37
N GLY A 127 1.22 17.49 -43.10
CA GLY A 127 1.31 18.84 -42.51
C GLY A 127 2.31 19.79 -43.15
N MET A 128 2.02 20.25 -44.37
CA MET A 128 2.61 21.46 -44.94
C MET A 128 2.22 22.69 -44.10
N GLY A 129 3.18 23.59 -43.91
CA GLY A 129 3.02 24.95 -43.39
C GLY A 129 4.42 25.50 -43.13
N GLY A 130 5.10 26.13 -44.09
CA GLY A 130 4.69 27.39 -44.68
C GLY A 130 5.66 28.48 -44.22
N MET A 131 6.90 28.43 -44.72
CA MET A 131 7.86 29.55 -44.64
C MET A 131 8.58 29.63 -46.00
N GLY A 132 7.89 30.22 -46.98
CA GLY A 132 8.58 31.00 -48.01
C GLY A 132 8.95 32.36 -47.39
N GLY A 133 10.02 33.04 -47.78
CA GLY A 133 11.00 32.82 -48.82
C GLY A 133 12.02 33.96 -48.73
N GLY A 134 13.13 33.85 -49.46
CA GLY A 134 14.06 34.97 -49.60
C GLY A 134 15.45 34.52 -50.02
N MET A 135 15.65 34.49 -51.34
CA MET A 135 16.83 34.94 -52.11
C MET A 135 18.22 34.83 -51.42
N GLY A 136 19.26 34.26 -52.02
CA GLY A 136 19.57 34.02 -53.41
C GLY A 136 21.08 33.74 -53.45
N GLY A 137 21.50 32.80 -54.30
CA GLY A 137 22.92 32.44 -54.41
C GLY A 137 23.74 33.55 -55.06
N MET A 138 25.06 33.48 -54.89
CA MET A 138 26.05 33.67 -55.95
C MET A 138 27.46 33.44 -55.41
N ARG A 139 28.13 32.46 -56.04
CA ARG A 139 29.57 32.27 -56.25
C ARG A 139 30.42 31.76 -55.08
#